data_AF-A0A1N7Q8Z9-F1
#
_entry.id   AF-A0A1N7Q8Z9-F1
#
_cell.length_a   1.000
_cell.length_b   1.000
_cell.length_c   1.000
_cell.angle_alpha   90.00
_cell.angle_beta   90.00
_cell.angle_gamma   90.00
#
_symmetry.space_group_name_H-M   'P 1'
#
loop_
_entity.id
_entity.type
_entity.pdbx_description
1 polymer ?
#
loop_
_entity_poly.entity_id
_entity_poly.type
_entity_poly.pdbx_seq_one_letter_code
_entity_poly.pdbx_strand_id
1 'polypeptide(L)'
;MARKPDAEMAEFEASLLRSAKQAARGEYARVHEPADIVRWRRRPVGSTTASRKSATTIRLDEDILVAFKATGRGWQTRINNALKDWLTSHQLT
;
A
#
# COMPACT_ATOMS: atom_id res chain seq x y z
N MET A 1 16.33 42.43 -19.03
CA MET A 1 15.91 42.09 -17.65
C MET A 1 16.63 40.81 -17.25
N ALA A 2 17.75 40.90 -16.52
CA ALA A 2 18.41 39.72 -15.99
C ALA A 2 17.65 39.29 -14.73
N ARG A 3 16.91 38.17 -14.82
CA ARG A 3 16.30 37.54 -13.64
C ARG A 3 17.45 37.05 -12.78
N LYS A 4 17.71 37.74 -11.67
CA LYS A 4 18.65 37.26 -10.65
C LYS A 4 18.22 35.84 -10.26
N PRO A 5 19.13 34.87 -10.11
CA PRO A 5 18.74 33.56 -9.61
C PRO A 5 18.10 33.77 -8.23
N ASP A 6 16.82 33.39 -8.12
CA ASP A 6 16.09 33.34 -6.84
C ASP A 6 16.97 32.61 -5.83
N ALA A 7 17.03 33.08 -4.58
CA ALA A 7 17.94 32.54 -3.56
C ALA A 7 17.80 31.00 -3.40
N GLU A 8 16.61 30.47 -3.63
CA GLU A 8 16.33 29.02 -3.69
C GLU A 8 17.07 28.29 -4.82
N MET A 9 17.21 28.90 -6.01
CA MET A 9 17.96 28.32 -7.12
C MET A 9 19.46 28.25 -6.82
N ALA A 10 20.01 29.27 -6.15
CA ALA A 10 21.40 29.29 -5.75
C ALA A 10 21.70 28.23 -4.67
N GLU A 11 20.80 28.03 -3.71
CA GLU A 11 20.91 26.99 -2.69
C GLU A 11 20.78 25.59 -3.29
N PHE A 12 19.88 25.43 -4.26
CA PHE A 12 19.73 24.19 -5.01
C PHE A 12 20.99 23.83 -5.80
N GLU A 13 21.56 24.79 -6.53
CA GLU A 13 22.83 24.62 -7.27
C GLU A 13 23.98 24.26 -6.33
N ALA A 14 24.08 24.93 -5.17
CA ALA A 14 25.08 24.60 -4.15
C ALA A 14 24.90 23.18 -3.58
N SER A 15 23.65 22.75 -3.38
CA SER A 15 23.32 21.39 -2.93
C SER A 15 23.70 20.34 -3.98
N LEU A 16 23.38 20.59 -5.25
CA LEU A 16 23.68 19.68 -6.36
C LEU A 16 25.20 19.49 -6.54
N LEU A 17 25.97 20.58 -6.45
CA LEU A 17 27.43 20.53 -6.53
C LEU A 17 28.05 19.77 -5.35
N ARG A 18 27.47 19.85 -4.15
CA ARG A 18 27.91 19.05 -2.99
C ARG A 18 27.68 17.56 -3.21
N SER A 19 26.49 17.17 -3.67
CA SER A 19 26.19 15.76 -3.98
C SER A 19 27.06 15.20 -5.09
N ALA A 20 27.34 15.97 -6.15
CA ALA A 20 28.25 15.54 -7.22
C ALA A 20 29.68 15.33 -6.73
N LYS A 21 30.19 16.19 -5.84
CA LYS A 21 31.51 16.02 -5.22
C LYS A 21 31.57 14.83 -4.26
N GLN A 22 30.51 14.56 -3.52
CA GLN A 22 30.40 13.38 -2.65
C GLN A 22 30.41 12.09 -3.48
N ALA A 23 29.64 12.05 -4.58
CA ALA A 23 29.65 10.92 -5.51
C ALA A 23 31.03 10.71 -6.15
N ALA A 24 31.72 11.78 -6.58
CA ALA A 24 33.08 11.69 -7.13
C ALA A 24 34.13 11.19 -6.10
N ARG A 25 33.87 11.35 -4.80
CA ARG A 25 34.70 10.84 -3.70
C ARG A 25 34.32 9.43 -3.26
N GLY A 26 33.31 8.81 -3.89
CA GLY A 26 32.81 7.49 -3.51
C GLY A 26 31.97 7.46 -2.24
N GLU A 27 31.59 8.62 -1.70
CA GLU A 27 30.72 8.77 -0.53
C GLU A 27 29.26 8.73 -0.99
N TYR A 28 28.75 7.53 -1.23
CA TYR A 28 27.34 7.31 -1.55
C TYR A 28 26.52 7.15 -0.27
N ALA A 29 25.30 7.71 -0.24
CA ALA A 29 24.29 7.28 0.72
C ALA A 29 24.08 5.77 0.57
N ARG A 30 23.94 5.04 1.68
CA ARG A 30 23.94 3.57 1.74
C ARG A 30 23.21 2.95 0.54
N VAL A 31 23.97 2.38 -0.40
CA VAL A 31 23.43 1.69 -1.56
C VAL A 31 22.93 0.33 -1.09
N HIS A 32 21.63 0.07 -1.26
CA HIS A 32 21.05 -1.23 -0.96
C HIS A 32 21.33 -2.18 -2.12
N GLU A 33 21.90 -3.35 -1.84
CA GLU A 33 22.04 -4.38 -2.87
C GLU A 33 20.64 -4.91 -3.27
N PRO A 34 20.47 -5.41 -4.51
CA PRO A 34 19.21 -6.04 -4.92
C PRO A 34 18.73 -7.14 -3.95
N ALA A 35 19.65 -7.83 -3.29
CA ALA A 35 19.36 -8.84 -2.26
C ALA A 35 18.72 -8.24 -0.99
N ASP A 36 19.12 -7.02 -0.59
CA ASP A 36 18.54 -6.33 0.57
C ASP A 36 17.09 -5.92 0.32
N ILE A 37 16.78 -5.52 -0.91
CA ILE A 37 15.42 -5.17 -1.35
C ILE A 37 14.50 -6.41 -1.30
N VAL A 38 15.01 -7.58 -1.71
CA VAL A 38 14.28 -8.86 -1.65
C VAL A 38 14.02 -9.30 -0.20
N ARG A 39 14.98 -9.07 0.71
CA ARG A 39 14.84 -9.42 2.13
C ARG A 39 13.73 -8.60 2.80
N TRP A 40 13.57 -7.33 2.41
CA TRP A 40 12.50 -6.47 2.94
C TRP A 40 11.11 -6.78 2.39
N ARG A 41 11.04 -7.34 1.18
CA ARG A 41 9.80 -7.75 0.52
C ARG A 41 9.34 -9.17 0.90
N ARG A 42 9.92 -9.78 1.94
CA ARG A 42 9.47 -11.07 2.48
C ARG A 42 8.64 -10.84 3.73
N ARG A 43 7.32 -10.74 3.54
CA ARG A 43 6.35 -11.07 4.61
C ARG A 43 6.70 -12.48 5.09
N PRO A 44 6.82 -12.74 6.41
CA PRO A 44 7.21 -14.06 6.91
C PRO A 44 6.30 -15.14 6.32
N VAL A 45 6.93 -16.10 5.64
CA VAL A 45 6.29 -17.27 5.03
C VAL A 45 5.80 -18.14 6.19
N GLY A 46 4.56 -17.92 6.61
CA GLY A 46 4.01 -18.49 7.84
C GLY A 46 2.71 -17.84 8.33
N SER A 47 2.38 -16.62 7.89
CA SER A 47 1.05 -16.02 8.12
C SER A 47 0.05 -16.39 7.01
N THR A 48 -0.02 -17.68 6.63
CA THR A 48 -1.24 -18.19 5.98
C THR A 48 -2.16 -18.60 7.11
N THR A 49 -2.94 -17.66 7.61
CA THR A 49 -4.10 -17.95 8.44
C THR A 49 -4.94 -19.00 7.71
N ALA A 50 -5.26 -20.12 8.38
CA ALA A 50 -6.03 -21.25 7.84
C ALA A 50 -7.39 -20.84 7.23
N SER A 51 -7.88 -19.63 7.55
CA SER A 51 -9.02 -18.99 6.90
C SER A 51 -8.58 -18.22 5.65
N ARG A 52 -8.37 -18.92 4.54
CA ARG A 52 -8.17 -18.28 3.23
C ARG A 52 -9.49 -17.63 2.79
N LYS A 53 -9.54 -16.31 2.78
CA LYS A 53 -10.62 -15.57 2.12
C LYS A 53 -10.30 -15.55 0.61
N SER A 54 -11.08 -16.28 -0.18
CA SER A 54 -10.98 -16.19 -1.64
C SER A 54 -11.57 -14.86 -2.09
N ALA A 55 -10.79 -14.04 -2.80
CA ALA A 55 -11.30 -12.86 -3.46
C ALA A 55 -12.09 -13.31 -4.69
N THR A 56 -13.41 -13.20 -4.64
CA THR A 56 -14.30 -13.57 -5.74
C THR A 56 -15.15 -12.37 -6.12
N THR A 57 -15.31 -12.14 -7.42
CA THR A 57 -16.17 -11.07 -7.94
C THR A 57 -17.62 -11.54 -7.96
N ILE A 58 -18.41 -11.11 -6.98
CA ILE A 58 -19.86 -11.32 -6.94
C ILE A 58 -20.58 -10.02 -7.26
N ARG A 59 -21.73 -10.12 -7.94
CA ARG A 59 -22.62 -8.98 -8.14
C ARG A 59 -23.63 -8.95 -7.00
N LEU A 60 -23.84 -7.77 -6.43
CA LEU A 60 -24.80 -7.49 -5.37
C LEU A 60 -25.67 -6.33 -5.83
N ASP A 61 -26.92 -6.29 -5.40
CA ASP A 61 -27.81 -5.17 -5.66
C ASP A 61 -27.26 -3.87 -5.03
N GLU A 62 -27.53 -2.74 -5.69
CA GLU A 62 -27.03 -1.44 -5.25
C GLU A 62 -27.55 -1.07 -3.87
N ASP A 63 -28.82 -1.36 -3.57
CA ASP A 63 -29.44 -1.05 -2.27
C ASP A 63 -28.72 -1.77 -1.12
N ILE A 64 -28.31 -3.02 -1.34
CA ILE A 64 -27.55 -3.81 -0.38
C ILE A 64 -26.16 -3.19 -0.18
N LEU A 65 -25.49 -2.82 -1.28
CA LEU A 65 -24.17 -2.18 -1.21
C LEU A 65 -24.24 -0.83 -0.47
N VAL A 66 -25.25 -0.01 -0.75
CA VAL A 66 -25.46 1.27 -0.08
C VAL A 66 -25.70 1.07 1.41
N ALA A 67 -26.61 0.16 1.79
CA ALA A 67 -26.90 -0.15 3.19
C ALA A 67 -25.65 -0.61 3.95
N PHE A 68 -24.86 -1.52 3.39
CA PHE A 68 -23.65 -2.00 4.04
C PHE A 68 -22.54 -0.94 4.05
N LYS A 69 -22.31 -0.19 2.97
CA LYS A 69 -21.31 0.90 2.93
C LYS A 69 -21.63 2.01 3.93
N ALA A 70 -22.90 2.32 4.15
CA ALA A 70 -23.34 3.29 5.16
C ALA A 70 -22.91 2.90 6.58
N THR A 71 -22.70 1.60 6.85
CA THR A 71 -22.19 1.13 8.15
C THR A 71 -20.71 1.49 8.40
N GLY A 72 -19.99 1.98 7.39
CA GLY A 72 -18.63 2.49 7.50
C GLY A 72 -17.53 1.44 7.40
N ARG A 73 -16.43 1.64 8.12
CA ARG A 73 -15.24 0.78 8.05
C ARG A 73 -15.58 -0.67 8.40
N GLY A 74 -15.18 -1.61 7.55
CA GLY A 74 -15.41 -3.04 7.78
C GLY A 74 -16.74 -3.58 7.24
N TRP A 75 -17.47 -2.82 6.43
CA TRP A 75 -18.71 -3.28 5.80
C TRP A 75 -18.59 -4.61 5.03
N GLN A 76 -17.45 -4.86 4.38
CA GLN A 76 -17.14 -6.14 3.73
C GLN A 76 -17.07 -7.32 4.72
N THR A 77 -16.56 -7.09 5.92
CA THR A 77 -16.55 -8.11 6.97
C THR A 77 -17.96 -8.35 7.49
N ARG A 78 -18.78 -7.30 7.62
CA ARG A 78 -20.18 -7.41 8.06
C ARG A 78 -21.03 -8.21 7.08
N ILE A 79 -20.97 -7.89 5.79
CA ILE A 79 -21.72 -8.65 4.76
C ILE A 79 -21.26 -10.12 4.72
N ASN A 80 -19.97 -10.39 4.85
CA ASN A 80 -19.46 -11.76 4.93
C ASN A 80 -19.99 -12.50 6.18
N ASN A 81 -20.13 -11.83 7.32
CA ASN A 81 -20.70 -12.44 8.52
C ASN A 81 -22.21 -12.70 8.36
N ALA A 82 -22.95 -11.77 7.74
CA ALA A 82 -24.37 -11.96 7.43
C ALA A 82 -24.58 -13.17 6.51
N LEU A 83 -23.73 -13.35 5.50
CA LEU A 83 -23.77 -14.53 4.61
C LEU A 83 -23.50 -15.84 5.38
N LYS A 84 -22.55 -15.84 6.33
CA LYS A 84 -22.27 -17.01 7.17
C LYS A 84 -23.45 -17.39 8.08
N ASP A 85 -24.08 -16.38 8.66
CA ASP A 85 -25.26 -16.56 9.52
C ASP A 85 -26.45 -17.08 8.70
N TRP A 86 -26.65 -16.53 7.50
CA TRP A 86 -27.64 -17.02 6.56
C TRP A 86 -27.42 -18.49 6.18
N LEU A 87 -26.17 -18.89 5.89
CA LEU A 87 -25.85 -20.29 5.57
C LEU A 87 -26.07 -21.25 6.75
N THR A 88 -25.89 -20.77 7.98
CA THR A 88 -26.10 -21.58 9.20
C THR A 88 -27.60 -21.79 9.44
N SER A 89 -28.40 -20.75 9.24
CA SER A 89 -29.86 -20.80 9.40
C SER A 89 -30.58 -21.50 8.25
N HIS A 90 -30.02 -21.45 7.04
CA HIS A 90 -30.62 -22.02 5.83
C HIS A 90 -29.77 -23.16 5.28
N GLN A 91 -29.43 -24.15 6.14
CA GLN A 91 -28.75 -25.35 5.68
C GLN A 91 -29.47 -25.88 4.43
N LEU A 92 -28.80 -25.77 3.29
CA LEU A 92 -29.28 -26.24 2.00
C LEU A 92 -29.31 -27.76 2.12
N THR A 93 -30.50 -28.29 2.41
CA THR A 93 -30.78 -29.74 2.43
C THR A 93 -30.45 -30.36 1.08
#